data_AF-A0A349GNH5-F1
#
_entry.id   AF-A0A349GNH5-F1
#
_cell.length_a   1.000
_cell.length_b   1.000
_cell.length_c   1.000
_cell.angle_alpha   90.00
_cell.angle_beta   90.00
_cell.angle_gamma   90.00
#
_symmetry.space_group_name_H-M   'P 1'
#
loop_
_entity.id
_entity.type
_entity.pdbx_description
1 polymer ?
#
loop_
_entity_poly.entity_id
_entity_poly.type
_entity_poly.pdbx_seq_one_letter_code
_entity_poly.pdbx_strand_id
1 'polypeptide(L)'
;VRKNEISVNDITEDYFEKFLYTAGMPDVDLLIRPSGELRLSNFLIWQTAYAEYYFTDILWPDFSSDDLDEALKAYARRGRRFGGA
;
A
#
# COMPACT_ATOMS: atom_id res chain seq x y z
N VAL A 1 -2.60 -19.93 19.55
CA VAL A 1 -3.73 -20.90 19.48
C VAL A 1 -3.30 -22.33 19.81
N ARG A 2 -2.52 -23.04 18.97
CA ARG A 2 -2.15 -24.46 19.25
C ARG A 2 -1.43 -24.67 20.58
N LYS A 3 -0.64 -23.70 21.02
CA LYS A 3 0.04 -23.70 22.33
C LYS A 3 -0.83 -23.21 23.49
N ASN A 4 -2.11 -22.91 23.26
CA ASN A 4 -3.04 -22.30 24.22
C ASN A 4 -2.61 -20.94 24.81
N GLU A 5 -1.67 -20.23 24.16
CA GLU A 5 -1.22 -18.89 24.58
C GLU A 5 -2.18 -17.75 24.19
N ILE A 6 -3.03 -17.98 23.19
CA ILE A 6 -4.08 -17.05 22.72
C ILE A 6 -5.32 -17.84 22.28
N SER A 7 -6.49 -17.23 22.40
CA SER A 7 -7.76 -17.69 21.83
C SER A 7 -7.86 -17.36 20.33
N VAL A 8 -8.77 -18.04 19.62
CA VAL A 8 -9.10 -17.70 18.22
C VAL A 8 -9.70 -16.29 18.14
N ASN A 9 -10.48 -15.89 19.13
CA ASN A 9 -11.13 -14.58 19.18
C ASN A 9 -10.14 -13.41 19.38
N ASP A 10 -8.91 -13.70 19.80
CA ASP A 10 -7.87 -12.68 19.96
C ASP A 10 -7.22 -12.29 18.61
N ILE A 11 -7.47 -13.06 17.54
CA ILE A 11 -6.92 -12.83 16.20
C ILE A 11 -7.81 -11.81 15.48
N THR A 12 -7.51 -10.53 15.70
CA THR A 12 -8.07 -9.40 14.95
C THR A 12 -7.13 -8.96 13.81
N GLU A 13 -7.57 -8.01 12.96
CA GLU A 13 -6.72 -7.38 11.95
C GLU A 13 -5.48 -6.73 12.60
N ASP A 14 -5.67 -5.88 13.62
CA ASP A 14 -4.58 -5.28 14.41
C ASP A 14 -3.64 -6.31 15.06
N TYR A 15 -4.19 -7.46 15.48
CA TYR A 15 -3.38 -8.52 16.06
C TYR A 15 -2.52 -9.17 14.98
N PHE A 16 -3.10 -9.49 13.83
CA PHE A 16 -2.40 -10.11 12.71
C PHE A 16 -1.30 -9.20 12.14
N GLU A 17 -1.56 -7.90 12.03
CA GLU A 17 -0.62 -6.92 11.46
C GLU A 17 0.72 -6.87 12.21
N LYS A 18 0.71 -7.11 13.53
CA LYS A 18 1.93 -7.17 14.37
C LYS A 18 2.88 -8.29 13.98
N PHE A 19 2.44 -9.26 13.19
CA PHE A 19 3.25 -10.39 12.72
C PHE A 19 3.72 -10.25 11.28
N LEU A 20 3.33 -9.18 10.58
CA LEU A 20 3.84 -8.87 9.25
C LEU A 20 5.24 -8.25 9.36
N TYR A 21 6.06 -8.41 8.31
CA TYR A 21 7.38 -7.78 8.25
C TYR A 21 7.32 -6.24 8.31
N THR A 22 6.16 -5.68 7.99
CA THR A 22 5.82 -4.26 8.00
C THR A 22 5.23 -3.79 9.33
N ALA A 23 5.23 -4.60 10.39
CA ALA A 23 4.67 -4.22 11.68
C ALA A 23 5.23 -2.86 12.17
N GLY A 24 4.33 -1.91 12.46
CA GLY A 24 4.69 -0.56 12.88
C GLY A 24 4.96 0.44 11.73
N MET A 25 4.94 -0.02 10.48
CA MET A 25 4.88 0.85 9.31
C MET A 25 3.44 1.35 9.15
N PRO A 26 3.21 2.64 8.81
CA PRO A 26 1.88 3.10 8.46
C PRO A 26 1.36 2.45 7.18
N ASP A 27 0.06 2.52 6.97
CA ASP A 27 -0.57 2.12 5.70
C ASP A 27 0.01 2.90 4.52
N VAL A 28 -0.04 2.28 3.34
CA VAL A 28 0.42 2.91 2.10
C VAL A 28 -0.66 3.84 1.59
N ASP A 29 -0.38 5.14 1.54
CA ASP A 29 -1.27 6.12 0.92
C ASP A 29 -1.26 6.03 -0.62
N LEU A 30 -0.08 5.85 -1.20
CA LEU A 30 0.14 5.88 -2.64
C LEU A 30 1.14 4.79 -3.04
N LEU A 31 0.72 3.88 -3.93
CA LEU A 31 1.59 2.92 -4.60
C LEU A 31 1.88 3.39 -6.03
N ILE A 32 3.16 3.59 -6.34
CA ILE A 32 3.63 3.94 -7.68
C ILE A 32 4.20 2.70 -8.36
N ARG A 33 3.71 2.37 -9.56
CA ARG A 33 4.20 1.24 -10.34
C ARG A 33 4.59 1.66 -11.78
N PRO A 34 5.89 1.69 -12.09
CA PRO A 34 6.38 1.96 -13.44
C PRO A 34 6.21 0.76 -14.39
N SER A 35 6.61 0.96 -15.65
CA SER A 35 6.67 -0.03 -16.74
C SER A 35 5.32 -0.46 -17.33
N GLY A 36 4.25 0.31 -17.13
CA GLY A 36 2.95 0.14 -17.81
C GLY A 36 2.08 -1.02 -17.30
N GLU A 37 2.51 -1.71 -16.25
CA GLU A 37 1.86 -2.94 -15.79
C GLU A 37 0.75 -2.65 -14.77
N LEU A 38 -0.51 -2.88 -15.15
CA LEU A 38 -1.68 -2.67 -14.31
C LEU A 38 -1.95 -3.86 -13.36
N ARG A 39 -1.00 -4.16 -12.48
CA ARG A 39 -1.11 -5.22 -11.47
C ARG A 39 -0.30 -4.88 -10.22
N LEU A 40 -0.54 -5.58 -9.10
CA LEU A 40 0.28 -5.43 -7.88
C LEU A 40 1.44 -6.40 -7.80
N SER A 41 1.37 -7.52 -8.52
CA SER A 41 2.35 -8.60 -8.39
C SER A 41 2.54 -9.07 -6.94
N ASN A 42 1.43 -9.13 -6.17
CA ASN A 42 1.43 -9.58 -4.78
C ASN A 42 2.34 -8.73 -3.86
N PHE A 43 2.54 -7.45 -4.20
CA PHE A 43 3.34 -6.53 -3.39
C PHE A 43 2.48 -5.79 -2.37
N LEU A 44 2.81 -5.93 -1.09
CA LEU A 44 2.19 -5.22 0.04
C LEU A 44 0.65 -5.25 0.09
N ILE A 45 0.03 -6.37 -0.30
CA ILE A 45 -1.44 -6.49 -0.41
C ILE A 45 -2.19 -5.99 0.84
N TRP A 46 -1.69 -6.31 2.03
CA TRP A 46 -2.31 -5.88 3.28
C TRP A 46 -2.24 -4.35 3.44
N GLN A 47 -1.04 -3.78 3.31
CA GLN A 47 -0.78 -2.36 3.52
C GLN A 47 -1.37 -1.47 2.42
N THR A 48 -1.64 -2.02 1.24
CA THR A 48 -2.16 -1.26 0.09
C THR A 48 -3.67 -1.44 -0.09
N ALA A 49 -4.37 -2.06 0.86
CA ALA A 49 -5.81 -2.33 0.77
C ALA A 49 -6.63 -1.06 0.49
N TYR A 50 -6.21 0.08 1.05
CA TYR A 50 -6.84 1.39 0.87
C TYR A 50 -5.96 2.41 0.13
N ALA A 51 -4.82 1.98 -0.41
CA ALA A 51 -3.91 2.84 -1.16
C ALA A 51 -4.53 3.35 -2.46
N GLU A 52 -4.13 4.55 -2.88
CA GLU A 52 -4.28 4.95 -4.27
C GLU A 52 -3.15 4.35 -5.13
N TYR A 53 -3.46 4.07 -6.38
CA TYR A 53 -2.51 3.46 -7.32
C TYR A 53 -2.19 4.41 -8.46
N TYR A 54 -0.90 4.62 -8.70
CA TYR A 54 -0.37 5.39 -9.81
C TYR A 54 0.47 4.48 -10.71
N PHE A 55 -0.06 4.17 -11.89
CA PHE A 55 0.65 3.40 -12.90
C PHE A 55 1.20 4.34 -13.97
N THR A 56 2.42 4.08 -14.42
CA THR A 56 3.07 4.86 -15.48
C THR A 56 3.81 3.94 -16.45
N ASP A 57 3.86 4.32 -17.73
CA ASP A 57 4.58 3.59 -18.78
C ASP A 57 6.09 3.82 -18.74
N ILE A 58 6.57 4.77 -17.94
CA ILE A 58 7.99 5.06 -17.75
C ILE A 58 8.66 3.83 -17.14
N LEU A 59 9.75 3.35 -17.75
CA LEU A 59 10.50 2.22 -17.25
C LEU A 59 11.27 2.61 -15.99
N TRP A 60 11.44 1.68 -15.04
CA TRP A 60 12.15 1.96 -13.79
C TRP A 60 13.55 2.62 -13.96
N PRO A 61 14.41 2.20 -14.91
CA PRO A 61 15.70 2.86 -15.12
C PRO A 61 15.60 4.32 -15.59
N ASP A 62 14.48 4.69 -16.21
CA ASP A 62 14.22 6.02 -16.76
C ASP A 62 13.39 6.90 -15.81
N PHE A 63 12.87 6.34 -14.70
CA PHE A 63 12.05 7.05 -13.73
C PHE A 63 12.88 8.04 -12.92
N SER A 64 12.45 9.30 -12.92
CA SER A 64 13.18 10.43 -12.31
C SER A 64 12.45 11.05 -11.12
N SER A 65 13.08 12.04 -10.47
CA SER A 65 12.44 12.84 -9.41
C SER A 65 11.23 13.63 -9.93
N ASP A 66 11.28 14.08 -11.17
CA ASP A 66 10.19 14.86 -11.77
C ASP A 66 8.94 13.97 -11.95
N ASP A 67 9.15 12.69 -12.27
CA ASP A 67 8.06 11.70 -12.39
C ASP A 67 7.43 11.38 -11.03
N LEU A 68 8.24 11.35 -9.96
CA LEU A 68 7.73 11.24 -8.59
C LEU A 68 6.88 12.46 -8.22
N ASP A 69 7.34 13.67 -8.54
CA ASP A 69 6.58 14.90 -8.28
C ASP A 69 5.24 14.90 -9.03
N GLU A 70 5.20 14.41 -10.28
CA GLU A 70 3.95 14.25 -11.02
C GLU A 70 3.00 13.23 -10.38
N ALA A 71 3.53 12.10 -9.88
CA ALA A 71 2.73 11.12 -9.14
C ALA A 71 2.14 11.73 -7.85
N LEU A 72 2.93 12.50 -7.10
CA LEU A 72 2.48 13.18 -5.89
C LEU A 72 1.43 14.27 -6.19
N LYS A 73 1.61 15.05 -7.26
CA LYS A 73 0.61 16.02 -7.73
C LYS A 73 -0.68 15.33 -8.17
N ALA A 74 -0.60 14.14 -8.78
CA ALA A 74 -1.78 13.37 -9.15
C ALA A 74 -2.56 12.89 -7.92
N TYR A 75 -1.86 12.38 -6.89
CA TYR A 75 -2.45 12.01 -5.61
C TYR A 75 -3.09 13.21 -4.90
N ALA A 76 -2.38 14.33 -4.77
CA ALA A 76 -2.88 15.52 -4.09
C ALA A 76 -4.11 16.16 -4.77
N ARG A 77 -4.27 16.00 -6.09
CA ARG A 77 -5.43 16.52 -6.85
C ARG A 77 -6.70 15.71 -6.65
N ARG A 78 -6.62 14.46 -6.19
CA ARG A 78 -7.81 13.63 -5.99
C ARG A 78 -8.54 14.11 -4.75
N GLY A 79 -9.80 14.50 -4.93
CA GLY A 79 -10.68 14.81 -3.82
C GLY A 79 -10.89 13.57 -2.97
N ARG A 80 -10.40 13.57 -1.73
CA ARG A 80 -10.64 12.48 -0.78
C ARG A 80 -12.14 12.27 -0.64
N ARG A 81 -12.60 11.07 -1.00
CA ARG A 81 -13.99 10.68 -0.79
C ARG A 81 -14.23 10.53 0.71
N PHE A 82 -15.38 11.00 1.18
CA PHE A 82 -15.79 10.78 2.58
C PHE A 82 -15.78 9.27 2.87
N GLY A 83 -15.05 8.84 3.91
CA GLY A 83 -14.81 7.43 4.24
C GLY A 83 -13.52 6.83 3.68
N GLY A 84 -12.65 7.63 3.04
CA GLY A 84 -11.26 7.26 2.75
C GLY A 84 -10.36 7.74 3.89
N ALA A 85 -9.94 6.77 4.72
CA ALA A 85 -9.37 6.87 6.08
C ALA A 85 -10.39 7.19 7.17
#